data_AF-A0A7S3WAT0-F1
#
_entry.id   AF-A0A7S3WAT0-F1
#
_cell.length_a   1.000
_cell.length_b   1.000
_cell.length_c   1.000
_cell.angle_alpha   90.00
_cell.angle_beta   90.00
_cell.angle_gamma   90.00
#
_symmetry.space_group_name_H-M   'P 1'
#
loop_
_entity.id
_entity.type
_entity.pdbx_description
1 polymer ?
#
loop_
_entity_poly.entity_id
_entity_poly.type
_entity_poly.pdbx_seq_one_letter_code
_entity_poly.pdbx_strand_id
1 'polypeptide(L)'
;ELGSRVIKADEKGALDAVRGFLELTEADVRLLHLKTFGKIYENSVQEAMGRGGVMTAAALEALEQLRDRLGITAEDSQKIFYSVVEARLKGFMVDVQEAYEEATYSKESLAAMWKERGKDVGDDVYADGSGDELGITDAPKLEGVRGSKLMTELCKISTFYLANKVLQEGEEEEYPVTVGKWIEEKVKEEIYGIFAWNAVTSQDGVAKAEWTAAKPHVAGILGLSKDGAQKVMNRMVSRWANMFIKQKFQEKGELGTDDVKTLTDWVPTFFGIDQKVTQDIVQGANKGVLQSKVMRLLNKPEVEPADLQKLRSEVEQWDLRLEKDLELTKPQLRSLFRVEVASAIEDPSITHDQKQDTIASSRESFGLDEGEAMFELQDMLFSRCRGCLVNAVGDLMQGNETQAMEQMQRLELLAGFCDETEGVVLKGNWEVAPGMRQKLVTAYAKSAGSNKGSGKEPDVRLLEKTLQLSNQ
;
A
#
# COMPACT_ATOMS: atom_id res chain seq x y z
N GLU A 1 -7.09 26.27 60.94
CA GLU A 1 -6.50 26.31 59.58
C GLU A 1 -5.02 25.95 59.69
N LEU A 2 -4.65 24.71 59.37
CA LEU A 2 -3.25 24.34 59.17
C LEU A 2 -2.86 24.88 57.79
N GLY A 3 -2.46 26.15 57.75
CA GLY A 3 -1.94 26.77 56.54
C GLY A 3 -0.70 26.03 56.06
N SER A 4 -0.77 25.44 54.87
CA SER A 4 0.33 24.98 53.99
C SER A 4 1.51 24.19 54.60
N ARG A 5 1.45 23.79 55.87
CA ARG A 5 2.58 23.18 56.60
C ARG A 5 2.43 21.66 56.66
N VAL A 6 3.49 20.96 56.28
CA VAL A 6 3.60 19.50 56.48
C VAL A 6 3.57 19.19 57.98
N ILE A 7 2.72 18.25 58.38
CA ILE A 7 2.56 17.82 59.77
C ILE A 7 3.84 17.11 60.24
N LYS A 8 4.31 17.40 61.46
CA LYS A 8 5.45 16.69 62.06
C LYS A 8 5.03 15.30 62.56
N ALA A 9 6.00 14.38 62.70
CA ALA A 9 5.71 13.02 63.18
C ALA A 9 4.97 13.00 64.53
N ASP A 10 5.32 13.91 65.44
CA ASP A 10 4.69 14.02 66.77
C ASP A 10 3.23 14.49 66.69
N GLU A 11 2.92 15.37 65.74
CA GLU A 11 1.58 15.92 65.52
C GLU A 11 0.66 14.88 64.87
N LYS A 12 1.21 14.00 64.02
CA LYS A 12 0.50 12.82 63.52
C LYS A 12 0.17 11.85 64.65
N GLY A 13 1.13 11.56 65.52
CA GLY A 13 0.91 10.68 66.68
C GLY A 13 -0.21 11.20 67.60
N ALA A 14 -0.31 12.52 67.76
CA ALA A 14 -1.41 13.14 68.50
C ALA A 14 -2.77 12.99 67.79
N LEU A 15 -2.81 13.14 66.46
CA LEU A 15 -4.03 12.93 65.66
C LEU A 15 -4.49 11.46 65.70
N ASP A 16 -3.57 10.51 65.62
CA ASP A 16 -3.86 9.08 65.72
C ASP A 16 -4.36 8.69 67.12
N ALA A 17 -3.81 9.31 68.17
CA ALA A 17 -4.29 9.14 69.54
C ALA A 17 -5.71 9.72 69.74
N VAL A 18 -6.02 10.88 69.14
CA VAL A 18 -7.37 11.47 69.17
C VAL A 18 -8.35 10.61 68.38
N ARG A 19 -7.95 10.07 67.23
CA ARG A 19 -8.75 9.11 66.45
C ARG A 19 -9.08 7.87 67.28
N GLY A 20 -8.08 7.28 67.94
CA GLY A 20 -8.26 6.12 68.81
C GLY A 20 -9.14 6.42 70.03
N PHE A 21 -8.99 7.61 70.63
CA PHE A 21 -9.83 8.07 71.74
C PHE A 21 -11.31 8.25 71.35
N LEU A 22 -11.56 8.70 70.12
CA LEU A 22 -12.92 8.87 69.58
C LEU A 22 -13.49 7.59 68.93
N GLU A 23 -12.75 6.47 68.98
CA GLU A 23 -13.12 5.18 68.38
C GLU A 23 -13.45 5.27 66.86
N LEU A 24 -12.85 6.24 66.16
CA LEU A 24 -13.06 6.43 64.73
C LEU A 24 -12.18 5.50 63.91
N THR A 25 -12.72 4.94 62.83
CA THR A 25 -11.95 4.15 61.87
C THR A 25 -11.20 5.05 60.88
N GLU A 26 -10.21 4.49 60.18
CA GLU A 26 -9.49 5.21 59.11
C GLU A 26 -10.41 5.69 57.98
N ALA A 27 -11.49 4.96 57.71
CA ALA A 27 -12.48 5.36 56.73
C ALA A 27 -13.26 6.61 57.15
N ASP A 28 -13.54 6.77 58.44
CA ASP A 28 -14.32 7.89 58.98
C ASP A 28 -13.56 9.21 58.89
N VAL A 29 -12.22 9.17 59.03
CA VAL A 29 -11.35 10.36 58.96
C VAL A 29 -10.78 10.61 57.57
N ARG A 30 -10.89 9.65 56.63
CA ARG A 30 -10.38 9.75 55.25
C ARG A 30 -10.75 11.06 54.57
N LEU A 31 -12.03 11.44 54.59
CA LEU A 31 -12.52 12.65 53.93
C LEU A 31 -11.99 13.93 54.58
N LEU A 32 -11.81 13.94 55.91
CA LEU A 32 -11.25 15.06 56.66
C LEU A 32 -9.75 15.23 56.36
N HIS A 33 -9.00 14.12 56.34
CA HIS A 33 -7.59 14.12 55.96
C HIS A 33 -7.39 14.56 54.51
N LEU A 34 -8.21 14.05 53.58
CA LEU A 34 -8.17 14.45 52.18
C LEU A 34 -8.46 15.95 52.00
N LYS A 35 -9.50 16.47 52.66
CA LYS A 35 -9.87 17.90 52.58
C LYS A 35 -8.79 18.83 53.14
N THR A 36 -8.09 18.38 54.18
CA THR A 36 -7.11 19.22 54.90
C THR A 36 -5.70 19.09 54.31
N PHE A 37 -5.29 17.88 53.95
CA PHE A 37 -3.91 17.56 53.55
C PHE A 37 -3.74 17.22 52.07
N GLY A 38 -4.83 17.01 51.31
CA GLY A 38 -4.77 16.70 49.89
C GLY A 38 -4.01 17.73 49.06
N LYS A 39 -4.25 19.03 49.31
CA LYS A 39 -3.54 20.12 48.63
C LYS A 39 -2.05 20.21 49.02
N ILE A 40 -1.72 19.82 50.26
CA ILE A 40 -0.32 19.79 50.72
C ILE A 40 0.42 18.65 50.02
N TYR A 41 -0.21 17.47 49.93
CA TYR A 41 0.33 16.35 49.18
C TYR A 41 0.49 16.68 47.69
N GLU A 42 -0.50 17.33 47.07
CA GLU A 42 -0.44 17.79 45.68
C GLU A 42 0.77 18.71 45.42
N ASN A 43 0.98 19.72 46.28
CA ASN A 43 2.12 20.63 46.17
C ASN A 43 3.45 19.87 46.33
N SER A 44 3.53 18.93 47.28
CA SER A 44 4.73 18.10 47.46
C SER A 44 5.02 17.21 46.25
N VAL A 45 3.99 16.67 45.59
CA VAL A 45 4.14 15.93 44.33
C VAL A 45 4.66 16.86 43.22
N GLN A 46 4.11 18.08 43.10
CA GLN A 46 4.55 19.06 42.10
C GLN A 46 6.02 19.49 42.31
N GLU A 47 6.44 19.68 43.56
CA GLU A 47 7.81 20.01 43.94
C GLU A 47 8.76 18.83 43.67
N ALA A 48 8.35 17.62 44.01
CA ALA A 48 9.13 16.40 43.80
C ALA A 48 9.40 16.11 42.33
N MET A 49 8.48 16.48 41.43
CA MET A 49 8.67 16.42 39.97
C MET A 49 9.63 17.50 39.43
N GLY A 50 9.89 18.57 40.19
CA GLY A 50 10.83 19.63 39.82
C GLY A 50 10.51 20.34 38.49
N ARG A 51 11.53 20.90 37.83
CA ARG A 51 11.39 21.52 36.49
C ARG A 51 11.39 20.51 35.34
N GLY A 52 12.09 19.39 35.50
CA GLY A 52 12.22 18.35 34.47
C GLY A 52 11.08 17.34 34.45
N GLY A 53 10.16 17.38 35.42
CA GLY A 53 9.02 16.48 35.52
C GLY A 53 9.35 15.08 36.06
N VAL A 54 10.60 14.63 36.02
CA VAL A 54 10.99 13.28 36.44
C VAL A 54 11.35 13.23 37.92
N MET A 55 10.67 12.37 38.67
CA MET A 55 10.96 12.08 40.06
C MET A 55 12.13 11.10 40.23
N THR A 56 12.97 11.34 41.23
CA THR A 56 13.99 10.35 41.65
C THR A 56 13.36 9.26 42.51
N ALA A 57 13.99 8.09 42.57
CA ALA A 57 13.54 7.00 43.45
C ALA A 57 13.43 7.43 44.93
N ALA A 58 14.37 8.25 45.40
CA ALA A 58 14.34 8.81 46.75
C ALA A 58 13.15 9.77 46.97
N ALA A 59 12.75 10.52 45.93
CA ALA A 59 11.59 11.39 46.00
C ALA A 59 10.26 10.60 46.03
N LEU A 60 10.19 9.47 45.33
CA LEU A 60 9.03 8.56 45.38
C LEU A 60 8.88 7.94 46.78
N GLU A 61 9.97 7.46 47.37
CA GLU A 61 9.96 6.93 48.74
C GLU A 61 9.58 8.01 49.77
N ALA A 62 10.10 9.24 49.60
CA ALA A 62 9.73 10.36 50.46
C ALA A 62 8.25 10.74 50.34
N LEU A 63 7.66 10.66 49.14
CA LEU A 63 6.23 10.88 48.95
C LEU A 63 5.39 9.77 49.58
N GLU A 64 5.83 8.51 49.54
CA GLU A 64 5.12 7.41 50.20
C GLU A 64 5.12 7.59 51.72
N GLN A 65 6.27 7.95 52.30
CA GLN A 65 6.37 8.29 53.73
C GLN A 65 5.50 9.51 54.08
N LEU A 66 5.39 10.48 53.17
CA LEU A 66 4.53 11.66 53.34
C LEU A 66 3.04 11.29 53.26
N ARG A 67 2.64 10.43 52.32
CA ARG A 67 1.28 9.89 52.20
C ARG A 67 0.85 9.25 53.51
N ASP A 68 1.68 8.34 54.02
CA ASP A 68 1.42 7.64 55.27
C ASP A 68 1.35 8.64 56.43
N ARG A 69 2.22 9.66 56.45
CA ARG A 69 2.20 10.70 57.48
C ARG A 69 0.94 11.57 57.47
N LEU A 70 0.41 11.86 56.29
CA LEU A 70 -0.81 12.66 56.13
C LEU A 70 -2.09 11.81 56.27
N GLY A 71 -1.97 10.49 56.39
CA GLY A 71 -3.10 9.57 56.50
C GLY A 71 -3.99 9.60 55.25
N ILE A 72 -3.38 9.80 54.08
CA ILE A 72 -4.06 9.76 52.78
C ILE A 72 -4.04 8.31 52.29
N THR A 73 -5.17 7.81 51.79
CA THR A 73 -5.25 6.45 51.25
C THR A 73 -4.45 6.31 49.95
N ALA A 74 -4.01 5.09 49.63
CA ALA A 74 -3.30 4.82 48.38
C ALA A 74 -4.12 5.29 47.15
N GLU A 75 -5.41 4.97 47.11
CA GLU A 75 -6.32 5.38 46.02
C GLU A 75 -6.41 6.90 45.83
N ASP A 76 -6.56 7.65 46.93
CA ASP A 76 -6.68 9.11 46.84
C ASP A 76 -5.34 9.75 46.48
N SER A 77 -4.23 9.22 47.01
CA SER A 77 -2.88 9.67 46.67
C SER A 77 -2.58 9.46 45.19
N GLN A 78 -3.07 8.36 44.61
CA GLN A 78 -2.93 8.04 43.20
C GLN A 78 -3.78 8.96 42.32
N LYS A 79 -5.00 9.31 42.74
CA LYS A 79 -5.83 10.32 42.04
C LYS A 79 -5.18 11.70 42.03
N ILE A 80 -4.63 12.14 43.17
CA ILE A 80 -3.90 13.41 43.28
C ILE A 80 -2.63 13.38 42.42
N PHE A 81 -1.92 12.26 42.42
CA PHE A 81 -0.76 12.07 41.55
C PHE A 81 -1.14 12.19 40.07
N TYR A 82 -2.20 11.52 39.63
CA TYR A 82 -2.68 11.60 38.25
C TYR A 82 -3.17 13.01 37.86
N SER A 83 -3.80 13.76 38.77
CA SER A 83 -4.16 15.15 38.47
C SER A 83 -2.94 16.05 38.29
N VAL A 84 -1.86 15.82 39.05
CA VAL A 84 -0.59 16.55 38.88
C VAL A 84 0.10 16.17 37.56
N VAL A 85 0.13 14.87 37.24
CA VAL A 85 0.63 14.36 35.94
C VAL A 85 -0.16 14.99 34.80
N GLU A 86 -1.49 15.07 34.91
CA GLU A 86 -2.37 15.69 33.91
C GLU A 86 -2.01 17.17 33.68
N ALA A 87 -1.83 17.94 34.76
CA ALA A 87 -1.47 19.35 34.67
C ALA A 87 -0.08 19.56 34.04
N ARG A 88 0.89 18.70 34.33
CA ARG A 88 2.22 18.73 33.72
C ARG A 88 2.20 18.34 32.25
N LEU A 89 1.43 17.31 31.91
CA LEU A 89 1.27 16.85 30.54
C LEU A 89 0.64 17.94 29.67
N LYS A 90 -0.31 18.73 30.19
CA LYS A 90 -0.83 19.93 29.50
C LYS A 90 0.28 20.92 29.15
N GLY A 91 1.22 21.14 30.07
CA GLY A 91 2.39 22.00 29.83
C GLY A 91 3.25 21.48 28.67
N PHE A 92 3.65 20.20 28.72
CA PHE A 92 4.45 19.59 27.65
C PHE A 92 3.74 19.57 26.29
N MET A 93 2.40 19.44 26.28
CA MET A 93 1.65 19.44 25.03
C MET A 93 1.62 20.79 24.33
N VAL A 94 1.86 21.92 25.02
CA VAL A 94 2.03 23.22 24.36
C VAL A 94 3.27 23.17 23.46
N ASP A 95 4.39 22.67 23.98
CA ASP A 95 5.63 22.54 23.21
C ASP A 95 5.49 21.54 22.05
N VAL A 96 4.75 20.44 22.26
CA VAL A 96 4.42 19.47 21.19
C VAL A 96 3.54 20.10 20.11
N GLN A 97 2.54 20.90 20.48
CA GLN A 97 1.69 21.60 19.51
C GLN A 97 2.49 22.62 18.70
N GLU A 98 3.36 23.41 19.34
CA GLU A 98 4.25 24.33 18.62
C GLU A 98 5.18 23.58 17.67
N ALA A 99 5.79 22.48 18.12
CA ALA A 99 6.66 21.65 17.29
C ALA A 99 5.90 20.95 16.15
N TYR A 100 4.64 20.59 16.37
CA TYR A 100 3.75 20.03 15.34
C TYR A 100 3.39 21.07 14.29
N GLU A 101 3.06 22.28 14.71
CA GLU A 101 2.76 23.40 13.82
C GLU A 101 3.99 23.73 12.95
N GLU A 102 5.18 23.84 13.55
CA GLU A 102 6.46 24.04 12.85
C GLU A 102 6.76 22.92 11.83
N ALA A 103 6.39 21.68 12.13
CA ALA A 103 6.58 20.56 11.22
C ALA A 103 5.59 20.58 10.05
N THR A 104 4.37 21.06 10.25
CA THR A 104 3.25 20.86 9.32
C THR A 104 3.01 22.06 8.41
N TYR A 105 3.08 23.27 8.94
CA TYR A 105 2.74 24.51 8.24
C TYR A 105 3.94 25.12 7.50
N SER A 106 3.67 25.95 6.49
CA SER A 106 4.72 26.73 5.82
C SER A 106 5.16 27.90 6.71
N LYS A 107 6.41 28.36 6.55
CA LYS A 107 6.96 29.49 7.32
C LYS A 107 6.06 30.74 7.28
N GLU A 108 5.44 31.02 6.14
CA GLU A 108 4.52 32.15 5.95
C GLU A 108 3.22 32.00 6.77
N SER A 109 2.63 30.80 6.77
CA SER A 109 1.43 30.53 7.56
C SER A 109 1.71 30.48 9.07
N LEU A 110 2.92 30.06 9.48
CA LEU A 110 3.38 30.09 10.86
C LEU A 110 3.56 31.52 11.36
N ALA A 111 4.21 32.38 10.57
CA ALA A 111 4.41 33.78 10.93
C ALA A 111 3.08 34.52 11.11
N ALA A 112 2.08 34.23 10.29
CA ALA A 112 0.73 34.77 10.45
C ALA A 112 0.05 34.29 11.76
N MET A 113 0.11 32.99 12.06
CA MET A 113 -0.48 32.43 13.29
C MET A 113 0.23 32.90 14.57
N TRP A 114 1.55 33.03 14.55
CA TRP A 114 2.32 33.51 15.70
C TRP A 114 2.07 34.99 15.97
N LYS A 115 1.88 35.80 14.92
CA LYS A 115 1.46 37.19 15.02
C LYS A 115 0.05 37.33 15.62
N GLU A 116 -0.89 36.47 15.25
CA GLU A 116 -2.24 36.41 15.85
C GLU A 116 -2.21 36.00 17.34
N ARG A 117 -1.26 35.15 17.73
CA ARG A 117 -1.05 34.73 19.13
C ARG A 117 -0.23 35.72 19.95
N GLY A 118 0.17 36.86 19.38
CA GLY A 118 0.94 37.90 20.07
C GLY A 118 2.38 37.50 20.40
N LYS A 119 2.93 36.46 19.76
CA LYS A 119 4.34 36.06 19.86
C LYS A 119 5.12 36.95 18.89
N ASP A 120 6.13 37.67 19.40
CA ASP A 120 6.93 38.59 18.59
C ASP A 120 7.79 37.78 17.60
N VAL A 121 7.30 37.67 16.37
CA VAL A 121 8.06 37.16 15.24
C VAL A 121 8.78 38.37 14.70
N GLY A 122 10.06 38.53 15.06
CA GLY A 122 10.88 39.63 14.56
C GLY A 122 10.76 39.79 13.04
N ASP A 123 11.05 41.00 12.56
CA ASP A 123 10.74 41.49 11.20
C ASP A 123 11.32 40.70 10.02
N ASP A 124 12.02 39.59 10.25
CA ASP A 124 12.71 38.81 9.21
C ASP A 124 12.27 37.33 9.19
N VAL A 125 11.17 37.07 8.47
CA VAL A 125 10.60 35.71 8.22
C VAL A 125 11.51 34.87 7.30
N TYR A 126 12.53 35.48 6.69
CA TYR A 126 13.41 34.88 5.68
C TYR A 126 14.88 34.77 6.08
N ALA A 127 15.28 35.27 7.26
CA ALA A 127 16.59 34.93 7.79
C ALA A 127 16.64 33.41 8.01
N ASP A 128 17.47 32.72 7.21
CA ASP A 128 17.88 31.38 7.64
C ASP A 128 18.50 31.55 9.03
N GLY A 129 18.21 30.61 9.93
CA GLY A 129 18.71 30.65 11.29
C GLY A 129 20.21 30.40 11.41
N SER A 130 21.05 31.01 10.57
CA SER A 130 22.45 31.32 10.86
C SER A 130 22.55 32.43 11.90
N GLY A 131 21.80 32.29 13.00
CA GLY A 131 22.08 32.95 14.26
C GLY A 131 23.26 32.24 14.92
N ASP A 132 24.44 32.37 14.33
CA ASP A 132 25.69 31.77 14.79
C ASP A 132 26.33 32.56 15.95
N GLU A 133 25.63 33.53 16.54
CA GLU A 133 26.27 34.45 17.48
C GLU A 133 25.83 34.39 18.95
N LEU A 134 24.68 33.84 19.36
CA LEU A 134 24.36 33.76 20.81
C LEU A 134 23.27 32.74 21.12
N GLY A 135 23.65 31.48 21.33
CA GLY A 135 22.73 30.49 21.88
C GLY A 135 23.24 29.08 21.73
N ILE A 136 23.97 28.59 22.75
CA ILE A 136 24.34 27.19 22.89
C ILE A 136 23.05 26.35 22.84
N THR A 137 22.81 25.72 21.69
CA THR A 137 21.85 24.64 21.55
C THR A 137 22.70 23.37 21.48
N ASP A 138 22.97 22.77 22.64
CA ASP A 138 23.74 21.51 22.79
C ASP A 138 23.04 20.28 22.19
N ALA A 139 21.97 20.47 21.42
CA ALA A 139 21.35 19.39 20.66
C ALA A 139 21.92 19.41 19.23
N PRO A 140 22.56 18.33 18.75
CA PRO A 140 22.97 18.26 17.36
C PRO A 140 21.74 18.45 16.48
N LYS A 141 21.74 19.51 15.66
CA LYS A 141 20.71 19.70 14.63
C LYS A 141 20.80 18.50 13.70
N LEU A 142 19.85 17.58 13.82
CA LEU A 142 19.64 16.49 12.86
C LEU A 142 19.20 17.11 11.54
N GLU A 143 20.18 17.50 10.71
CA GLU A 143 19.96 18.03 9.37
C GLU A 143 19.11 17.03 8.57
N GLY A 144 17.98 17.50 8.03
CA GLY A 144 17.12 16.73 7.12
C GLY A 144 15.88 16.05 7.71
N VAL A 145 15.70 15.99 9.04
CA VAL A 145 14.49 15.39 9.64
C VAL A 145 13.45 16.48 9.94
N ARG A 146 12.46 16.62 9.05
CA ARG A 146 11.29 17.49 9.30
C ARG A 146 10.56 16.98 10.55
N GLY A 147 10.46 17.81 11.59
CA GLY A 147 9.84 17.46 12.87
C GLY A 147 10.78 16.86 13.93
N SER A 148 12.11 17.02 13.82
CA SER A 148 13.06 16.57 14.85
C SER A 148 12.73 17.09 16.26
N LYS A 149 12.33 18.36 16.39
CA LYS A 149 11.86 18.97 17.64
C LYS A 149 10.62 18.24 18.20
N LEU A 150 9.66 17.90 17.33
CA LEU A 150 8.47 17.14 17.70
C LEU A 150 8.83 15.75 18.24
N MET A 151 9.80 15.08 17.61
CA MET A 151 10.32 13.79 18.08
C MET A 151 10.87 13.89 19.50
N THR A 152 11.75 14.88 19.74
CA THR A 152 12.39 15.09 21.03
C THR A 152 11.38 15.40 22.12
N GLU A 153 10.38 16.26 21.87
CA GLU A 153 9.35 16.57 22.86
C GLU A 153 8.45 15.36 23.17
N LEU A 154 8.08 14.57 22.16
CA LEU A 154 7.30 13.33 22.38
C LEU A 154 8.12 12.27 23.14
N CYS A 155 9.43 12.18 22.90
CA CYS A 155 10.31 11.29 23.66
C CYS A 155 10.46 11.75 25.12
N LYS A 156 10.57 13.06 25.38
CA LYS A 156 10.55 13.60 26.75
C LYS A 156 9.26 13.24 27.47
N ILE A 157 8.12 13.30 26.79
CA ILE A 157 6.82 12.89 27.36
C ILE A 157 6.81 11.39 27.67
N SER A 158 7.30 10.54 26.77
CA SER A 158 7.43 9.10 26.99
C SER A 158 8.34 8.80 28.19
N THR A 159 9.51 9.42 28.25
CA THR A 159 10.47 9.29 29.36
C THR A 159 9.88 9.78 30.68
N PHE A 160 9.14 10.90 30.67
CA PHE A 160 8.40 11.39 31.83
C PHE A 160 7.35 10.37 32.32
N TYR A 161 6.65 9.72 31.39
CA TYR A 161 5.63 8.71 31.71
C TYR A 161 6.23 7.45 32.34
N LEU A 162 7.32 6.93 31.75
CA LEU A 162 8.02 5.74 32.22
C LEU A 162 8.77 5.98 33.53
N ALA A 163 9.52 7.08 33.63
CA ALA A 163 10.35 7.38 34.79
C ALA A 163 9.51 7.66 36.06
N ASN A 164 8.31 8.22 35.90
CA ASN A 164 7.38 8.44 37.00
C ASN A 164 6.46 7.25 37.28
N LYS A 165 6.63 6.11 36.59
CA LYS A 165 5.81 4.89 36.74
C LYS A 165 4.30 5.18 36.64
N VAL A 166 3.92 6.05 35.69
CA VAL A 166 2.51 6.41 35.47
C VAL A 166 1.78 5.25 34.77
N LEU A 167 2.51 4.47 33.97
CA LEU A 167 2.03 3.27 33.30
C LEU A 167 1.63 2.21 34.33
N GLN A 168 0.42 1.69 34.25
CA GLN A 168 0.01 0.52 35.03
C GLN A 168 0.30 -0.74 34.20
N GLU A 169 1.21 -1.58 34.69
CA GLU A 169 1.53 -2.87 34.08
C GLU A 169 0.46 -3.90 34.47
N GLY A 170 -0.50 -4.16 33.57
CA GLY A 170 -1.52 -5.22 33.67
C GLY A 170 -1.39 -6.25 32.53
N GLU A 171 -2.45 -7.04 32.27
CA GLU A 171 -2.53 -7.89 31.05
C GLU A 171 -2.51 -7.05 29.75
N GLU A 172 -2.98 -5.81 29.83
CA GLU A 172 -2.77 -4.75 28.84
C GLU A 172 -2.16 -3.51 29.52
N GLU A 173 -1.22 -2.86 28.86
CA GLU A 173 -0.67 -1.56 29.30
C GLU A 173 -1.79 -0.52 29.39
N GLU A 174 -2.15 -0.10 30.61
CA GLU A 174 -3.17 0.93 30.83
C GLU A 174 -2.50 2.30 31.02
N TYR A 175 -2.98 3.28 30.25
CA TYR A 175 -2.52 4.67 30.28
C TYR A 175 -3.55 5.54 31.03
N PRO A 176 -3.45 5.69 32.36
CA PRO A 176 -4.48 6.33 33.16
C PRO A 176 -4.65 7.84 32.87
N VAL A 177 -3.63 8.49 32.29
CA VAL A 177 -3.65 9.93 31.95
C VAL A 177 -3.31 10.15 30.48
N THR A 178 -4.30 10.21 29.62
CA THR A 178 -4.10 10.47 28.18
C THR A 178 -4.32 11.95 27.83
N VAL A 179 -3.61 12.45 26.81
CA VAL A 179 -3.95 13.74 26.14
C VAL A 179 -5.11 13.63 25.16
N GLY A 180 -5.72 12.44 25.08
CA GLY A 180 -6.89 12.11 24.29
C GLY A 180 -8.06 13.10 24.41
N LYS A 181 -8.21 13.77 25.55
CA LYS A 181 -9.34 14.70 25.78
C LYS A 181 -9.10 16.14 25.30
N TRP A 182 -7.85 16.51 24.98
CA TRP A 182 -7.49 17.93 24.74
C TRP A 182 -7.13 18.24 23.29
N ILE A 183 -6.98 17.20 22.48
CA ILE A 183 -6.58 17.31 21.08
C ILE A 183 -7.66 16.65 20.23
N GLU A 184 -7.95 17.22 19.07
CA GLU A 184 -8.83 16.59 18.11
C GLU A 184 -8.25 15.26 17.63
N GLU A 185 -9.09 14.27 17.39
CA GLU A 185 -8.66 12.93 17.00
C GLU A 185 -7.78 12.92 15.75
N LYS A 186 -8.14 13.75 14.75
CA LYS A 186 -7.36 13.92 13.52
C LYS A 186 -5.93 14.43 13.78
N VAL A 187 -5.77 15.41 14.68
CA VAL A 187 -4.45 15.98 15.01
C VAL A 187 -3.59 14.96 15.76
N LYS A 188 -4.18 14.11 16.60
CA LYS A 188 -3.43 13.01 17.25
C LYS A 188 -2.91 12.00 16.25
N GLU A 189 -3.75 11.62 15.28
CA GLU A 189 -3.33 10.71 14.22
C GLU A 189 -2.20 11.31 13.38
N GLU A 190 -2.26 12.61 13.09
CA GLU A 190 -1.21 13.30 12.33
C GLU A 190 0.10 13.39 13.13
N ILE A 191 0.05 13.77 14.41
CA ILE A 191 1.21 13.79 15.32
C ILE A 191 1.84 12.39 15.45
N TYR A 192 1.03 11.38 15.76
CA TYR A 192 1.49 10.00 15.87
C TYR A 192 2.09 9.49 14.55
N GLY A 193 1.44 9.84 13.43
CA GLY A 193 1.91 9.47 12.12
C GLY A 193 3.29 10.03 11.80
N ILE A 194 3.50 11.34 12.00
CA ILE A 194 4.81 11.97 11.81
C ILE A 194 5.85 11.30 12.71
N PHE A 195 5.50 11.04 13.98
CA PHE A 195 6.40 10.41 14.93
C PHE A 195 6.81 9.00 14.48
N ALA A 196 5.84 8.14 14.19
CA ALA A 196 6.09 6.76 13.84
C ALA A 196 6.80 6.63 12.47
N TRP A 197 6.56 7.57 11.55
CA TRP A 197 7.30 7.65 10.30
C TRP A 197 8.77 7.99 10.55
N ASN A 198 9.04 9.08 11.27
CA ASN A 198 10.41 9.52 11.56
C ASN A 198 11.19 8.52 12.42
N ALA A 199 10.53 7.85 13.37
CA ALA A 199 11.12 6.75 14.14
C ALA A 199 11.68 5.64 13.25
N VAL A 200 11.02 5.38 12.11
CA VAL A 200 11.40 4.31 11.19
C VAL A 200 12.43 4.80 10.15
N THR A 201 12.25 6.01 9.62
CA THR A 201 13.09 6.55 8.53
C THR A 201 14.35 7.27 9.00
N SER A 202 14.57 7.42 10.32
CA SER A 202 15.78 8.04 10.85
C SER A 202 17.05 7.30 10.42
N GLN A 203 18.07 8.07 10.02
CA GLN A 203 19.40 7.55 9.67
C GLN A 203 20.33 7.46 10.89
N ASP A 204 20.04 8.19 11.97
CA ASP A 204 20.81 8.13 13.20
C ASP A 204 20.40 6.91 14.04
N GLY A 205 21.34 5.99 14.25
CA GLY A 205 21.10 4.75 14.99
C GLY A 205 20.72 4.97 16.46
N VAL A 206 21.23 6.03 17.11
CA VAL A 206 20.95 6.30 18.52
C VAL A 206 19.54 6.88 18.68
N ALA A 207 19.24 7.96 17.94
CA ALA A 207 17.90 8.55 17.93
C ALA A 207 16.83 7.54 17.45
N LYS A 208 17.16 6.71 16.47
CA LYS A 208 16.25 5.66 15.98
C LYS A 208 15.88 4.65 17.08
N ALA A 209 16.86 4.18 17.85
CA ALA A 209 16.60 3.23 18.94
C ALA A 209 15.69 3.85 20.00
N GLU A 210 15.96 5.11 20.37
CA GLU A 210 15.15 5.87 21.34
C GLU A 210 13.72 6.09 20.83
N TRP A 211 13.55 6.55 19.60
CA TRP A 211 12.24 6.82 19.01
C TRP A 211 11.42 5.54 18.79
N THR A 212 12.09 4.44 18.43
CA THR A 212 11.44 3.13 18.26
C THR A 212 10.95 2.58 19.60
N ALA A 213 11.74 2.74 20.68
CA ALA A 213 11.33 2.36 22.02
C ALA A 213 10.17 3.21 22.56
N ALA A 214 10.13 4.51 22.21
CA ALA A 214 9.06 5.41 22.62
C ALA A 214 7.75 5.25 21.82
N LYS A 215 7.80 4.69 20.60
CA LYS A 215 6.65 4.51 19.69
C LYS A 215 5.38 3.91 20.33
N PRO A 216 5.43 2.77 21.05
CA PRO A 216 4.23 2.20 21.67
C PRO A 216 3.64 3.13 22.75
N HIS A 217 4.50 3.77 23.54
CA HIS A 217 4.08 4.66 24.63
C HIS A 217 3.49 5.96 24.11
N VAL A 218 4.05 6.53 23.04
CA VAL A 218 3.50 7.75 22.41
C VAL A 218 2.07 7.50 21.89
N ALA A 219 1.78 6.34 21.31
CA ALA A 219 0.43 5.99 20.90
C ALA A 219 -0.56 5.97 22.08
N GLY A 220 -0.17 5.29 23.17
CA GLY A 220 -0.99 5.18 24.39
C GLY A 220 -1.20 6.52 25.09
N ILE A 221 -0.16 7.34 25.21
CA ILE A 221 -0.23 8.68 25.82
C ILE A 221 -1.14 9.61 25.00
N LEU A 222 -1.06 9.54 23.66
CA LEU A 222 -1.96 10.26 22.75
C LEU A 222 -3.43 9.81 22.90
N GLY A 223 -3.67 8.65 23.50
CA GLY A 223 -5.00 8.05 23.65
C GLY A 223 -5.47 7.33 22.39
N LEU A 224 -4.54 6.90 21.52
CA LEU A 224 -4.86 6.06 20.37
C LEU A 224 -4.89 4.60 20.81
N SER A 225 -5.92 3.86 20.38
CA SER A 225 -5.93 2.40 20.54
C SER A 225 -4.85 1.75 19.68
N LYS A 226 -4.45 0.52 20.00
CA LYS A 226 -3.50 -0.27 19.18
C LYS A 226 -3.96 -0.37 17.71
N ASP A 227 -5.26 -0.62 17.50
CA ASP A 227 -5.87 -0.63 16.17
C ASP A 227 -5.85 0.74 15.49
N GLY A 228 -6.09 1.82 16.25
CA GLY A 228 -6.03 3.19 15.75
C GLY A 228 -4.62 3.55 15.27
N ALA A 229 -3.60 3.24 16.08
CA ALA A 229 -2.20 3.42 15.73
C ALA A 229 -1.83 2.64 14.46
N GLN A 230 -2.27 1.38 14.33
CA GLN A 230 -2.02 0.57 13.15
C GLN A 230 -2.71 1.15 11.89
N LYS A 231 -3.94 1.65 12.01
CA LYS A 231 -4.66 2.30 10.90
C LYS A 231 -3.93 3.55 10.39
N VAL A 232 -3.40 4.37 11.30
CA VAL A 232 -2.60 5.55 10.94
C VAL A 232 -1.34 5.14 10.17
N MET A 233 -0.64 4.11 10.66
CA MET A 233 0.55 3.57 9.99
C MET A 233 0.22 3.06 8.60
N ASN A 234 -0.82 2.24 8.46
CA ASN A 234 -1.27 1.73 7.16
C ASN A 234 -1.56 2.88 6.20
N ARG A 235 -2.32 3.91 6.63
CA ARG A 235 -2.64 5.08 5.79
C ARG A 235 -1.40 5.83 5.31
N MET A 236 -0.41 6.02 6.18
CA MET A 236 0.84 6.71 5.81
C MET A 236 1.68 5.90 4.84
N VAL A 237 1.85 4.61 5.12
CA VAL A 237 2.58 3.72 4.23
C VAL A 237 1.88 3.62 2.88
N SER A 238 0.53 3.55 2.84
CA SER A 238 -0.21 3.59 1.57
C SER A 238 0.03 4.87 0.79
N ARG A 239 0.05 6.05 1.46
CA ARG A 239 0.35 7.32 0.78
C ARG A 239 1.76 7.35 0.22
N TRP A 240 2.74 6.92 1.01
CA TRP A 240 4.13 6.87 0.57
C TRP A 240 4.33 5.87 -0.57
N ALA A 241 3.80 4.65 -0.43
CA ALA A 241 3.89 3.62 -1.45
C ALA A 241 3.30 4.12 -2.78
N ASN A 242 2.13 4.75 -2.76
CA ASN A 242 1.53 5.36 -3.96
C ASN A 242 2.41 6.48 -4.56
N MET A 243 3.05 7.30 -3.72
CA MET A 243 3.95 8.35 -4.20
C MET A 243 5.25 7.78 -4.79
N PHE A 244 5.86 6.80 -4.12
CA PHE A 244 7.04 6.07 -4.56
C PHE A 244 6.77 5.38 -5.90
N ILE A 245 5.64 4.68 -6.00
CA ILE A 245 5.16 4.06 -7.23
C ILE A 245 5.01 5.10 -8.34
N LYS A 246 4.32 6.21 -8.08
CA LYS A 246 4.16 7.31 -9.07
C LYS A 246 5.50 7.85 -9.54
N GLN A 247 6.45 8.06 -8.64
CA GLN A 247 7.78 8.55 -8.98
C GLN A 247 8.53 7.54 -9.84
N LYS A 248 8.53 6.26 -9.47
CA LYS A 248 9.16 5.20 -10.27
C LYS A 248 8.52 5.04 -11.64
N PHE A 249 7.20 5.21 -11.73
CA PHE A 249 6.51 5.25 -13.01
C PHE A 249 6.90 6.46 -13.87
N GLN A 250 7.09 7.63 -13.28
CA GLN A 250 7.57 8.81 -14.01
C GLN A 250 9.02 8.62 -14.51
N GLU A 251 9.87 7.95 -13.73
CA GLU A 251 11.29 7.73 -14.05
C GLU A 251 11.50 6.62 -15.09
N LYS A 252 10.85 5.46 -14.91
CA LYS A 252 11.14 4.23 -15.67
C LYS A 252 9.97 3.68 -16.48
N GLY A 253 8.75 4.14 -16.22
CA GLY A 253 7.54 3.61 -16.86
C GLY A 253 7.07 2.24 -16.37
N GLU A 254 7.87 1.54 -15.56
CA GLU A 254 7.54 0.25 -14.93
C GLU A 254 8.16 0.14 -13.52
N LEU A 255 7.58 -0.73 -12.69
CA LEU A 255 8.16 -1.09 -11.40
C LEU A 255 9.21 -2.18 -11.61
N GLY A 256 10.46 -1.90 -11.24
CA GLY A 256 11.52 -2.91 -11.27
C GLY A 256 11.30 -3.97 -10.19
N THR A 257 11.92 -5.14 -10.36
CA THR A 257 11.90 -6.22 -9.35
C THR A 257 12.42 -5.77 -7.98
N ASP A 258 13.39 -4.86 -7.95
CA ASP A 258 13.91 -4.28 -6.71
C ASP A 258 12.93 -3.29 -6.05
N ASP A 259 12.20 -2.51 -6.85
CA ASP A 259 11.16 -1.59 -6.36
C ASP A 259 10.01 -2.38 -5.72
N VAL A 260 9.66 -3.52 -6.33
CA VAL A 260 8.63 -4.45 -5.84
C VAL A 260 9.06 -5.09 -4.52
N LYS A 261 10.29 -5.65 -4.44
CA LYS A 261 10.83 -6.21 -3.19
C LYS A 261 10.88 -5.18 -2.07
N THR A 262 11.21 -3.94 -2.41
CA THR A 262 11.19 -2.84 -1.43
C THR A 262 9.77 -2.68 -0.86
N LEU A 263 8.74 -2.66 -1.72
CA LEU A 263 7.35 -2.50 -1.31
C LEU A 263 6.76 -3.73 -0.61
N THR A 264 7.12 -4.95 -1.00
CA THR A 264 6.50 -6.19 -0.49
C THR A 264 7.24 -6.84 0.67
N ASP A 265 8.55 -6.59 0.82
CA ASP A 265 9.38 -7.30 1.81
C ASP A 265 9.98 -6.32 2.82
N TRP A 266 10.57 -5.22 2.34
CA TRP A 266 11.19 -4.23 3.22
C TRP A 266 10.14 -3.42 3.98
N VAL A 267 9.18 -2.82 3.27
CA VAL A 267 8.16 -1.95 3.90
C VAL A 267 7.34 -2.67 4.98
N PRO A 268 6.80 -3.88 4.78
CA PRO A 268 6.01 -4.57 5.82
C PRO A 268 6.82 -4.89 7.06
N THR A 269 8.03 -5.41 6.86
CA THR A 269 8.95 -5.78 7.95
C THR A 269 9.39 -4.54 8.73
N PHE A 270 9.64 -3.44 8.04
CA PHE A 270 10.24 -2.23 8.61
C PHE A 270 9.22 -1.32 9.30
N PHE A 271 7.97 -1.28 8.81
CA PHE A 271 6.89 -0.48 9.40
C PHE A 271 5.96 -1.29 10.31
N GLY A 272 6.05 -2.62 10.31
CA GLY A 272 5.18 -3.52 11.09
C GLY A 272 3.75 -3.53 10.56
N ILE A 273 3.59 -3.48 9.24
CA ILE A 273 2.27 -3.52 8.58
C ILE A 273 2.06 -4.89 7.93
N ASP A 274 0.80 -5.26 7.74
CA ASP A 274 0.45 -6.51 7.07
C ASP A 274 0.95 -6.48 5.61
N GLN A 275 1.68 -7.53 5.23
CA GLN A 275 2.24 -7.71 3.89
C GLN A 275 1.14 -7.68 2.81
N LYS A 276 -0.08 -8.11 3.16
CA LYS A 276 -1.24 -8.04 2.24
C LYS A 276 -1.55 -6.61 1.82
N VAL A 277 -1.48 -5.64 2.74
CA VAL A 277 -1.79 -4.23 2.43
C VAL A 277 -0.83 -3.68 1.38
N THR A 278 0.45 -4.02 1.48
CA THR A 278 1.46 -3.61 0.48
C THR A 278 1.33 -4.36 -0.84
N GLN A 279 0.98 -5.65 -0.80
CA GLN A 279 0.74 -6.44 -2.01
C GLN A 279 -0.45 -5.87 -2.79
N ASP A 280 -1.55 -5.55 -2.11
CA ASP A 280 -2.75 -4.95 -2.73
C ASP A 280 -2.42 -3.61 -3.42
N ILE A 281 -1.56 -2.78 -2.80
CA ILE A 281 -1.11 -1.50 -3.38
C ILE A 281 -0.28 -1.73 -4.65
N VAL A 282 0.67 -2.68 -4.60
CA VAL A 282 1.51 -3.02 -5.75
C VAL A 282 0.67 -3.61 -6.89
N GLN A 283 -0.24 -4.54 -6.58
CA GLN A 283 -1.17 -5.12 -7.54
C GLN A 283 -2.06 -4.05 -8.18
N GLY A 284 -2.64 -3.15 -7.39
CA GLY A 284 -3.47 -2.05 -7.89
C GLY A 284 -2.70 -1.10 -8.82
N ALA A 285 -1.45 -0.80 -8.50
CA ALA A 285 -0.60 0.01 -9.37
C ALA A 285 -0.25 -0.70 -10.69
N ASN A 286 0.14 -1.98 -10.61
CA ASN A 286 0.47 -2.78 -11.79
C ASN A 286 -0.76 -3.03 -12.68
N LYS A 287 -1.95 -3.19 -12.10
CA LYS A 287 -3.22 -3.23 -12.84
C LYS A 287 -3.36 -2.02 -13.77
N GLY A 288 -3.12 -0.79 -13.27
CA GLY A 288 -3.21 0.41 -14.08
C GLY A 288 -2.21 0.46 -15.25
N VAL A 289 -1.00 -0.06 -15.05
CA VAL A 289 0.02 -0.19 -16.10
C VAL A 289 -0.40 -1.19 -17.15
N LEU A 290 -0.81 -2.38 -16.70
CA LEU A 290 -1.23 -3.45 -17.58
C LEU A 290 -2.42 -3.00 -18.42
N GLN A 291 -3.39 -2.30 -17.83
CA GLN A 291 -4.48 -1.67 -18.57
C GLN A 291 -3.97 -0.72 -19.66
N SER A 292 -2.99 0.14 -19.34
CA SER A 292 -2.40 1.04 -20.34
C SER A 292 -1.63 0.30 -21.44
N LYS A 293 -0.91 -0.78 -21.10
CA LYS A 293 -0.21 -1.65 -22.05
C LYS A 293 -1.22 -2.37 -22.96
N VAL A 294 -2.31 -2.92 -22.41
CA VAL A 294 -3.37 -3.56 -23.20
C VAL A 294 -4.03 -2.56 -24.15
N MET A 295 -4.37 -1.35 -23.68
CA MET A 295 -4.95 -0.33 -24.55
C MET A 295 -3.99 0.10 -25.66
N ARG A 296 -2.67 0.14 -25.41
CA ARG A 296 -1.67 0.38 -26.46
C ARG A 296 -1.63 -0.78 -27.46
N LEU A 297 -1.68 -2.03 -27.00
CA LEU A 297 -1.71 -3.21 -27.87
C LEU A 297 -2.97 -3.22 -28.73
N LEU A 298 -4.14 -2.96 -28.15
CA LEU A 298 -5.42 -2.90 -28.89
C LEU A 298 -5.45 -1.78 -29.95
N ASN A 299 -4.68 -0.71 -29.75
CA ASN A 299 -4.57 0.40 -30.70
C ASN A 299 -3.44 0.22 -31.72
N LYS A 300 -2.62 -0.85 -31.63
CA LYS A 300 -1.63 -1.15 -32.65
C LYS A 300 -2.32 -1.73 -33.90
N PRO A 301 -1.91 -1.34 -35.12
CA PRO A 301 -2.47 -1.87 -36.36
C PRO A 301 -2.17 -3.37 -36.57
N GLU A 302 -1.03 -3.84 -36.05
CA GLU A 302 -0.67 -5.26 -36.00
C GLU A 302 -0.19 -5.58 -34.58
N VAL A 303 -0.83 -6.56 -33.93
CA VAL A 303 -0.46 -7.05 -32.61
C VAL A 303 0.39 -8.30 -32.79
N GLU A 304 1.62 -8.27 -32.29
CA GLU A 304 2.50 -9.43 -32.36
C GLU A 304 2.20 -10.45 -31.25
N PRO A 305 2.34 -11.76 -31.53
CA PRO A 305 2.10 -12.82 -30.53
C PRO A 305 3.05 -12.73 -29.33
N ALA A 306 4.29 -12.28 -29.56
CA ALA A 306 5.28 -12.09 -28.51
C ALA A 306 4.86 -11.02 -27.48
N ASP A 307 4.11 -10.00 -27.91
CA ASP A 307 3.57 -8.97 -27.02
C ASP A 307 2.44 -9.52 -26.14
N LEU A 308 1.63 -10.45 -26.68
CA LEU A 308 0.56 -11.12 -25.93
C LEU A 308 1.11 -12.12 -24.90
N GLN A 309 2.16 -12.86 -25.25
CA GLN A 309 2.80 -13.79 -24.32
C GLN A 309 3.48 -13.05 -23.16
N LYS A 310 4.13 -11.90 -23.45
CA LYS A 310 4.65 -11.01 -22.40
C LYS A 310 3.53 -10.49 -21.51
N LEU A 311 2.42 -10.03 -22.09
CA LEU A 311 1.27 -9.59 -21.30
C LEU A 311 0.74 -10.70 -20.39
N ARG A 312 0.63 -11.95 -20.87
CA ARG A 312 0.22 -13.10 -20.04
C ARG A 312 1.19 -13.37 -18.90
N SER A 313 2.49 -13.37 -19.18
CA SER A 313 3.50 -13.58 -18.14
C SER A 313 3.49 -12.48 -17.07
N GLU A 314 3.28 -11.22 -17.46
CA GLU A 314 3.17 -10.11 -16.51
C GLU A 314 1.88 -10.23 -15.68
N VAL A 315 0.76 -10.61 -16.31
CA VAL A 315 -0.53 -10.78 -15.62
C VAL A 315 -0.50 -11.94 -14.62
N GLU A 316 0.14 -13.05 -14.99
CA GLU A 316 0.35 -14.21 -14.11
C GLU A 316 1.30 -13.88 -12.94
N GLN A 317 2.38 -13.13 -13.21
CA GLN A 317 3.32 -12.68 -12.17
C GLN A 317 2.63 -11.89 -11.05
N TRP A 318 1.58 -11.14 -11.37
CA TRP A 318 0.86 -10.31 -10.41
C TRP A 318 -0.40 -10.97 -9.84
N ASP A 319 -0.68 -12.23 -10.19
CA ASP A 319 -1.91 -12.96 -9.85
C ASP A 319 -3.19 -12.19 -10.25
N LEU A 320 -3.15 -11.55 -11.42
CA LEU A 320 -4.26 -10.78 -11.97
C LEU A 320 -5.01 -11.61 -13.02
N ARG A 321 -6.31 -11.34 -13.18
CA ARG A 321 -7.16 -11.95 -14.21
C ARG A 321 -7.45 -10.94 -15.31
N LEU A 322 -7.18 -11.30 -16.57
CA LEU A 322 -7.45 -10.45 -17.74
C LEU A 322 -8.92 -10.01 -17.81
N GLU A 323 -9.85 -10.92 -17.52
CA GLU A 323 -11.31 -10.68 -17.60
C GLU A 323 -11.81 -9.74 -16.49
N LYS A 324 -11.37 -9.95 -15.24
CA LYS A 324 -11.93 -9.28 -14.06
C LYS A 324 -11.13 -8.06 -13.62
N ASP A 325 -9.81 -8.17 -13.67
CA ASP A 325 -8.94 -7.18 -13.06
C ASP A 325 -8.51 -6.10 -14.04
N LEU A 326 -8.40 -6.39 -15.33
CA LEU A 326 -8.02 -5.37 -16.32
C LEU A 326 -9.20 -4.57 -16.90
N GLU A 327 -10.44 -4.83 -16.47
CA GLU A 327 -11.65 -4.11 -16.93
C GLU A 327 -11.78 -4.11 -18.46
N LEU A 328 -11.30 -5.17 -19.12
CA LEU A 328 -11.39 -5.32 -20.56
C LEU A 328 -12.81 -5.71 -20.94
N THR A 329 -13.32 -5.07 -21.99
CA THR A 329 -14.63 -5.43 -22.53
C THR A 329 -14.56 -6.79 -23.23
N LYS A 330 -15.66 -7.56 -23.21
CA LYS A 330 -15.75 -8.85 -23.94
C LYS A 330 -15.25 -8.78 -25.40
N PRO A 331 -15.54 -7.72 -26.19
CA PRO A 331 -15.00 -7.59 -27.55
C PRO A 331 -13.47 -7.46 -27.60
N GLN A 332 -12.86 -6.78 -26.63
CA GLN A 332 -11.40 -6.63 -26.57
C GLN A 332 -10.70 -7.95 -26.23
N LEU A 333 -11.25 -8.71 -25.27
CA LEU A 333 -10.75 -10.06 -24.94
C LEU A 333 -10.82 -10.99 -26.14
N ARG A 334 -11.94 -10.95 -26.88
CA ARG A 334 -12.11 -11.73 -28.12
C ARG A 334 -11.12 -11.33 -29.22
N SER A 335 -10.83 -10.03 -29.38
CA SER A 335 -9.84 -9.56 -30.35
C SER A 335 -8.43 -10.09 -30.03
N LEU A 336 -8.02 -10.03 -28.75
CA LEU A 336 -6.72 -10.54 -28.31
C LEU A 336 -6.62 -12.08 -28.48
N PHE A 337 -7.70 -12.80 -28.15
CA PHE A 337 -7.82 -14.23 -28.39
C PHE A 337 -7.68 -14.59 -29.89
N ARG A 338 -8.35 -13.86 -30.79
CA ARG A 338 -8.25 -14.09 -32.24
C ARG A 338 -6.81 -13.94 -32.74
N VAL A 339 -6.05 -12.98 -32.22
CA VAL A 339 -4.66 -12.74 -32.63
C VAL A 339 -3.73 -13.87 -32.16
N GLU A 340 -3.81 -14.28 -30.89
CA GLU A 340 -2.96 -15.34 -30.34
C GLU A 340 -3.23 -16.67 -31.06
N VAL A 341 -4.50 -17.01 -31.25
CA VAL A 341 -4.90 -18.27 -31.89
C VAL A 341 -4.58 -18.26 -33.39
N ALA A 342 -4.78 -17.14 -34.10
CA ALA A 342 -4.41 -17.06 -35.51
C ALA A 342 -2.91 -17.34 -35.72
N SER A 343 -2.05 -16.77 -34.87
CA SER A 343 -0.61 -17.03 -34.96
C SER A 343 -0.23 -18.48 -34.65
N ALA A 344 -0.87 -19.10 -33.66
CA ALA A 344 -0.60 -20.49 -33.31
C ALA A 344 -1.06 -21.47 -34.40
N ILE A 345 -2.18 -21.17 -35.07
CA ILE A 345 -2.71 -22.01 -36.14
C ILE A 345 -1.89 -21.83 -37.42
N GLU A 346 -1.47 -20.61 -37.76
CA GLU A 346 -0.70 -20.31 -38.98
C GLU A 346 0.75 -20.81 -38.93
N ASP A 347 1.26 -21.24 -37.76
CA ASP A 347 2.60 -21.85 -37.63
C ASP A 347 2.61 -23.30 -38.18
N PRO A 348 3.39 -23.59 -39.24
CA PRO A 348 3.50 -24.92 -39.82
C PRO A 348 4.35 -25.90 -39.00
N SER A 349 5.09 -25.43 -37.98
CA SER A 349 5.96 -26.25 -37.14
C SER A 349 5.25 -26.89 -35.94
N ILE A 350 4.05 -26.41 -35.61
CA ILE A 350 3.26 -26.87 -34.46
C ILE A 350 2.33 -28.01 -34.87
N THR A 351 2.30 -29.08 -34.07
CA THR A 351 1.40 -30.22 -34.28
C THR A 351 -0.04 -29.89 -33.90
N HIS A 352 -1.01 -30.66 -34.43
CA HIS A 352 -2.44 -30.45 -34.16
C HIS A 352 -2.77 -30.43 -32.66
N ASP A 353 -2.23 -31.38 -31.88
CA ASP A 353 -2.46 -31.46 -30.44
C ASP A 353 -1.93 -30.21 -29.71
N GLN A 354 -0.74 -29.72 -30.09
CA GLN A 354 -0.17 -28.50 -29.52
C GLN A 354 -0.98 -27.24 -29.89
N LYS A 355 -1.62 -27.22 -31.07
CA LYS A 355 -2.55 -26.14 -31.47
C LYS A 355 -3.80 -26.15 -30.59
N GLN A 356 -4.36 -27.33 -30.32
CA GLN A 356 -5.51 -27.47 -29.41
C GLN A 356 -5.16 -27.07 -27.97
N ASP A 357 -3.99 -27.47 -27.47
CA ASP A 357 -3.51 -27.08 -26.14
C ASP A 357 -3.33 -25.55 -26.02
N THR A 358 -2.80 -24.91 -27.07
CA THR A 358 -2.64 -23.46 -27.11
C THR A 358 -4.00 -22.74 -27.09
N ILE A 359 -4.99 -23.24 -27.85
CA ILE A 359 -6.34 -22.70 -27.86
C ILE A 359 -7.01 -22.85 -26.49
N ALA A 360 -6.86 -24.00 -25.84
CA ALA A 360 -7.39 -24.23 -24.50
C ALA A 360 -6.75 -23.30 -23.46
N SER A 361 -5.43 -23.15 -23.50
CA SER A 361 -4.67 -22.25 -22.63
C SER A 361 -5.04 -20.78 -22.82
N SER A 362 -5.19 -20.34 -24.07
CA SER A 362 -5.65 -18.98 -24.42
C SER A 362 -7.09 -18.75 -23.97
N ARG A 363 -7.99 -19.72 -24.20
CA ARG A 363 -9.39 -19.65 -23.75
C ARG A 363 -9.48 -19.41 -22.25
N GLU A 364 -8.74 -20.20 -21.46
CA GLU A 364 -8.71 -20.07 -20.01
C GLU A 364 -8.13 -18.72 -19.56
N SER A 365 -7.09 -18.25 -20.24
CA SER A 365 -6.42 -16.98 -19.87
C SER A 365 -7.28 -15.76 -20.16
N PHE A 366 -8.04 -15.76 -21.26
CA PHE A 366 -8.94 -14.67 -21.61
C PHE A 366 -10.34 -14.80 -20.99
N GLY A 367 -10.63 -15.89 -20.27
CA GLY A 367 -11.91 -16.10 -19.59
C GLY A 367 -13.09 -16.27 -20.56
N LEU A 368 -12.87 -16.87 -21.73
CA LEU A 368 -13.92 -17.10 -22.72
C LEU A 368 -14.62 -18.44 -22.48
N ASP A 369 -15.95 -18.46 -22.56
CA ASP A 369 -16.73 -19.70 -22.53
C ASP A 369 -16.44 -20.58 -23.77
N GLU A 370 -16.58 -21.90 -23.64
CA GLU A 370 -16.35 -22.85 -24.75
C GLU A 370 -17.13 -22.50 -26.02
N GLY A 371 -18.40 -22.13 -25.88
CA GLY A 371 -19.24 -21.74 -27.01
C GLY A 371 -18.81 -20.41 -27.64
N GLU A 372 -18.39 -19.44 -26.83
CA GLU A 372 -17.91 -18.14 -27.33
C GLU A 372 -16.56 -18.31 -28.05
N ALA A 373 -15.61 -19.05 -27.46
CA ALA A 373 -14.31 -19.33 -28.05
C ALA A 373 -14.41 -20.11 -29.37
N MET A 374 -15.29 -21.11 -29.45
CA MET A 374 -15.52 -21.89 -30.67
C MET A 374 -16.16 -21.06 -31.79
N PHE A 375 -17.12 -20.18 -31.45
CA PHE A 375 -17.72 -19.28 -32.43
C PHE A 375 -16.69 -18.30 -33.00
N GLU A 376 -15.88 -17.71 -32.13
CA GLU A 376 -14.81 -16.77 -32.52
C GLU A 376 -13.70 -17.46 -33.33
N LEU A 377 -13.35 -18.70 -32.98
CA LEU A 377 -12.43 -19.54 -33.74
C LEU A 377 -12.97 -19.82 -35.14
N GLN A 378 -14.24 -20.22 -35.25
CA GLN A 378 -14.88 -20.52 -36.53
C GLN A 378 -14.98 -19.28 -37.44
N ASP A 379 -15.39 -18.14 -36.88
CA ASP A 379 -15.48 -16.86 -37.62
C ASP A 379 -14.09 -16.40 -38.09
N MET A 380 -13.08 -16.52 -37.23
CA MET A 380 -11.69 -16.17 -37.56
C MET A 380 -11.12 -17.08 -38.67
N LEU A 381 -11.28 -18.40 -38.54
CA LEU A 381 -10.84 -19.37 -39.54
C LEU A 381 -11.54 -19.12 -40.89
N PHE A 382 -12.85 -18.90 -40.88
CA PHE A 382 -13.60 -18.61 -42.10
C PHE A 382 -13.13 -17.30 -42.76
N SER A 383 -12.97 -16.22 -41.99
CA SER A 383 -12.47 -14.94 -42.51
C SER A 383 -11.06 -15.05 -43.08
N ARG A 384 -10.16 -15.82 -42.44
CA ARG A 384 -8.78 -16.03 -42.89
C ARG A 384 -8.71 -16.89 -44.14
N CYS A 385 -9.41 -18.04 -44.17
CA CYS A 385 -9.51 -18.87 -45.38
C CYS A 385 -10.07 -18.09 -46.56
N ARG A 386 -11.09 -17.25 -46.32
CA ARG A 386 -11.65 -16.37 -47.36
C ARG A 386 -10.64 -15.32 -47.84
N GLY A 387 -9.91 -14.68 -46.93
CA GLY A 387 -8.85 -13.72 -47.27
C GLY A 387 -7.74 -14.36 -48.12
N CYS A 388 -7.25 -15.54 -47.72
CA CYS A 388 -6.27 -16.31 -48.49
C CYS A 388 -6.80 -16.64 -49.90
N LEU A 389 -8.06 -17.04 -50.02
CA LEU A 389 -8.67 -17.35 -51.32
C LEU A 389 -8.77 -16.11 -52.22
N VAL A 390 -9.22 -14.97 -51.68
CA VAL A 390 -9.33 -13.70 -52.44
C VAL A 390 -7.94 -13.21 -52.87
N ASN A 391 -6.95 -13.27 -51.98
CA ASN A 391 -5.58 -12.89 -52.29
C ASN A 391 -4.97 -13.82 -53.34
N ALA A 392 -5.16 -15.15 -53.22
CA ALA A 392 -4.69 -16.11 -54.21
C ALA A 392 -5.29 -15.86 -55.60
N VAL A 393 -6.58 -15.50 -55.69
CA VAL A 393 -7.21 -15.10 -56.96
C VAL A 393 -6.61 -13.81 -57.49
N GLY A 394 -6.44 -12.80 -56.64
CA GLY A 394 -5.86 -11.51 -57.00
C GLY A 394 -4.45 -11.67 -57.56
N ASP A 395 -3.61 -12.43 -56.88
CA ASP A 395 -2.21 -12.71 -57.27
C ASP A 395 -2.15 -13.52 -58.57
N LEU A 396 -3.03 -14.51 -58.74
CA LEU A 396 -3.14 -15.27 -59.99
C LEU A 396 -3.57 -14.39 -61.18
N MET A 397 -4.48 -13.44 -60.96
CA MET A 397 -4.91 -12.49 -61.98
C MET A 397 -3.83 -11.46 -62.33
N GLN A 398 -2.93 -11.14 -61.39
CA GLN A 398 -1.78 -10.27 -61.58
C GLN A 398 -0.55 -10.99 -62.18
N GLY A 399 -0.60 -12.32 -62.31
CA GLY A 399 0.50 -13.14 -62.83
C GLY A 399 1.57 -13.50 -61.80
N ASN A 400 1.33 -13.23 -60.51
CA ASN A 400 2.23 -13.57 -59.40
C ASN A 400 1.94 -15.00 -58.91
N GLU A 401 2.26 -16.00 -59.73
CA GLU A 401 1.95 -17.41 -59.42
C GLU A 401 2.57 -17.90 -58.11
N THR A 402 3.77 -17.44 -57.75
CA THR A 402 4.44 -17.84 -56.50
C THR A 402 3.69 -17.41 -55.24
N GLN A 403 3.21 -16.16 -55.19
CA GLN A 403 2.44 -15.64 -54.07
C GLN A 403 1.05 -16.28 -53.99
N ALA A 404 0.42 -16.55 -55.14
CA ALA A 404 -0.83 -17.30 -55.20
C ALA A 404 -0.68 -18.70 -54.59
N MET A 405 0.44 -19.39 -54.82
CA MET A 405 0.71 -20.70 -54.22
C MET A 405 0.96 -20.65 -52.72
N GLU A 406 1.67 -19.64 -52.23
CA GLU A 406 1.88 -19.45 -50.78
C GLU A 406 0.56 -19.22 -50.04
N GLN A 407 -0.36 -18.43 -50.64
CA GLN A 407 -1.70 -18.24 -50.08
C GLN A 407 -2.55 -19.52 -50.12
N MET A 408 -2.38 -20.36 -51.14
CA MET A 408 -3.03 -21.67 -51.22
C MET A 408 -2.46 -22.67 -50.21
N GLN A 409 -1.16 -22.64 -49.92
CA GLN A 409 -0.55 -23.44 -48.84
C GLN A 409 -1.08 -23.04 -47.46
N ARG A 410 -1.23 -21.74 -47.21
CA ARG A 410 -1.84 -21.23 -45.97
C ARG A 410 -3.30 -21.66 -45.86
N LEU A 411 -4.05 -21.62 -46.97
CA LEU A 411 -5.42 -22.10 -47.02
C LEU A 411 -5.52 -23.60 -46.69
N GLU A 412 -4.63 -24.43 -47.26
CA GLU A 412 -4.58 -25.87 -46.98
C GLU A 412 -4.30 -26.15 -45.50
N LEU A 413 -3.38 -25.43 -44.90
CA LEU A 413 -3.02 -25.57 -43.49
C LEU A 413 -4.19 -25.21 -42.56
N LEU A 414 -4.89 -24.11 -42.84
CA LEU A 414 -6.09 -23.69 -42.10
C LEU A 414 -7.26 -24.66 -42.30
N ALA A 415 -7.43 -25.16 -43.52
CA ALA A 415 -8.45 -26.15 -43.86
C ALA A 415 -8.19 -27.50 -43.17
N GLY A 416 -6.93 -27.93 -43.08
CA GLY A 416 -6.54 -29.18 -42.40
C GLY A 416 -6.86 -29.13 -40.92
N PHE A 417 -6.56 -28.01 -40.28
CA PHE A 417 -6.93 -27.77 -38.89
C PHE A 417 -8.46 -27.80 -38.66
N CYS A 418 -9.26 -27.30 -39.62
CA CYS A 418 -10.72 -27.35 -39.53
C CYS A 418 -11.29 -28.76 -39.69
N ASP A 419 -10.67 -29.63 -40.49
CA ASP A 419 -11.15 -31.01 -40.69
C ASP A 419 -10.82 -31.92 -39.49
N GLU A 420 -9.73 -31.62 -38.79
CA GLU A 420 -9.28 -32.34 -37.59
C GLU A 420 -9.97 -31.86 -36.29
N THR A 421 -10.54 -30.64 -36.27
CA THR A 421 -11.21 -30.08 -35.09
C THR A 421 -12.73 -30.34 -35.11
N GLU A 422 -13.22 -31.13 -34.15
CA GLU A 422 -14.65 -31.42 -34.01
C GLU A 422 -15.50 -30.15 -33.80
N GLY A 423 -16.56 -29.98 -34.60
CA GLY A 423 -17.53 -28.88 -34.47
C GLY A 423 -17.22 -27.62 -35.28
N VAL A 424 -16.05 -27.51 -35.91
CA VAL A 424 -15.73 -26.39 -36.81
C VAL A 424 -16.19 -26.73 -38.23
N VAL A 425 -17.09 -25.91 -38.78
CA VAL A 425 -17.60 -26.12 -40.14
C VAL A 425 -17.37 -24.87 -41.00
N LEU A 426 -16.48 -24.99 -41.99
CA LEU A 426 -16.29 -23.98 -43.04
C LEU A 426 -17.46 -24.03 -44.04
N LYS A 427 -18.60 -23.43 -43.67
CA LYS A 427 -19.78 -23.28 -44.55
C LYS A 427 -20.02 -21.80 -44.80
N GLY A 428 -19.86 -21.34 -46.04
CA GLY A 428 -20.20 -19.97 -46.38
C GLY A 428 -20.01 -19.60 -47.86
N ASN A 429 -20.39 -18.36 -48.16
CA ASN A 429 -20.35 -17.79 -49.51
C ASN A 429 -18.95 -17.25 -49.79
N TRP A 430 -18.13 -18.04 -50.46
CA TRP A 430 -16.68 -17.84 -50.65
C TRP A 430 -16.27 -16.60 -51.47
N GLU A 431 -17.21 -15.74 -51.89
CA GLU A 431 -17.03 -14.53 -52.75
C GLU A 431 -16.41 -14.78 -54.14
N VAL A 432 -15.64 -15.85 -54.31
CA VAL A 432 -14.95 -16.23 -55.53
C VAL A 432 -15.81 -17.19 -56.35
N ALA A 433 -15.95 -16.89 -57.65
CA ALA A 433 -16.70 -17.71 -58.58
C ALA A 433 -16.20 -19.18 -58.60
N PRO A 434 -17.10 -20.18 -58.67
CA PRO A 434 -16.74 -21.61 -58.68
C PRO A 434 -15.66 -21.97 -59.73
N GLY A 435 -15.75 -21.38 -60.93
CA GLY A 435 -14.78 -21.63 -62.00
C GLY A 435 -13.37 -21.08 -61.72
N MET A 436 -13.24 -20.01 -60.93
CA MET A 436 -11.92 -19.47 -60.52
C MET A 436 -11.33 -20.30 -59.37
N ARG A 437 -12.18 -20.78 -58.45
CA ARG A 437 -11.77 -21.73 -57.40
C ARG A 437 -11.22 -23.03 -58.00
N GLN A 438 -11.90 -23.59 -59.00
CA GLN A 438 -11.46 -24.80 -59.69
C GLN A 438 -10.15 -24.60 -60.47
N LYS A 439 -9.96 -23.42 -61.09
CA LYS A 439 -8.69 -23.05 -61.75
C LYS A 439 -7.53 -22.94 -60.76
N LEU A 440 -7.75 -22.35 -59.59
CA LEU A 440 -6.74 -22.23 -58.52
C LEU A 440 -6.31 -23.60 -57.98
N VAL A 441 -7.28 -24.47 -57.66
CA VAL A 441 -6.97 -25.83 -57.19
C VAL A 441 -6.22 -26.63 -58.27
N THR A 442 -6.61 -26.49 -59.54
CA THR A 442 -5.91 -27.13 -60.66
C THR A 442 -4.49 -26.57 -60.87
N ALA A 443 -4.30 -25.26 -60.68
CA ALA A 443 -2.98 -24.63 -60.78
C ALA A 443 -2.07 -25.09 -59.64
N TYR A 444 -2.58 -25.09 -58.40
CA TYR A 444 -1.88 -25.55 -57.20
C TYR A 444 -1.49 -27.03 -57.27
N ALA A 445 -2.40 -27.89 -57.74
CA ALA A 445 -2.11 -29.30 -58.00
C ALA A 445 -1.03 -29.50 -59.07
N LYS A 446 -0.93 -28.62 -60.06
CA LYS A 446 0.10 -28.67 -61.11
C LYS A 446 1.45 -28.13 -60.66
N SER A 447 1.50 -27.09 -59.81
CA SER A 447 2.75 -26.52 -59.33
C SER A 447 3.49 -27.43 -58.34
N ALA A 448 2.77 -28.26 -57.59
CA ALA A 448 3.38 -29.28 -56.74
C ALA A 448 4.14 -30.37 -57.51
N GLY A 449 3.79 -30.59 -58.79
CA GLY A 449 4.57 -31.46 -59.68
C GLY A 449 5.91 -30.84 -60.14
N SER A 450 6.10 -29.53 -59.96
CA SER A 450 7.28 -28.79 -60.44
C SER A 450 8.27 -28.42 -59.33
N ASN A 451 7.81 -28.25 -58.08
CA ASN A 451 8.62 -27.70 -56.99
C ASN A 451 9.03 -28.76 -55.95
N LYS A 452 10.21 -29.39 -56.16
CA LYS A 452 10.84 -30.38 -55.26
C LYS A 452 11.32 -29.82 -53.89
N GLY A 453 10.90 -28.62 -53.49
CA GLY A 453 11.48 -27.89 -52.36
C GLY A 453 10.74 -28.01 -51.01
N SER A 454 9.42 -28.22 -51.01
CA SER A 454 8.64 -28.34 -49.76
C SER A 454 7.98 -29.72 -49.72
N GLY A 455 8.58 -30.67 -49.01
CA GLY A 455 8.24 -32.11 -49.01
C GLY A 455 6.87 -32.54 -48.48
N LYS A 456 5.79 -31.78 -48.71
CA LYS A 456 4.40 -32.24 -48.57
C LYS A 456 3.70 -32.15 -49.93
N GLU A 457 3.20 -33.29 -50.42
CA GLU A 457 2.25 -33.30 -51.53
C GLU A 457 0.98 -32.54 -51.09
N PRO A 458 0.42 -31.62 -51.90
CA PRO A 458 -0.77 -30.87 -51.53
C PRO A 458 -1.98 -31.79 -51.41
N ASP A 459 -2.75 -31.65 -50.33
CA ASP A 459 -4.00 -32.37 -50.14
C ASP A 459 -5.15 -31.69 -50.92
N VAL A 460 -5.17 -31.97 -52.22
CA VAL A 460 -6.16 -31.45 -53.17
C VAL A 460 -7.59 -31.86 -52.78
N ARG A 461 -7.76 -33.04 -52.16
CA ARG A 461 -9.08 -33.54 -51.75
C ARG A 461 -9.66 -32.75 -50.57
N LEU A 462 -8.80 -32.37 -49.64
CA LEU A 462 -9.17 -31.53 -48.51
C LEU A 462 -9.59 -30.13 -48.97
N LEU A 463 -8.89 -29.54 -49.94
CA LEU A 463 -9.24 -28.26 -50.56
C LEU A 463 -10.54 -28.34 -51.39
N GLU A 464 -10.75 -29.43 -52.12
CA GLU A 464 -12.00 -29.66 -52.86
C GLU A 464 -13.21 -29.78 -51.91
N LYS A 465 -13.06 -30.50 -50.79
CA LYS A 465 -14.09 -30.67 -49.76
C LYS A 465 -14.42 -29.34 -49.07
N THR A 466 -13.42 -28.56 -48.68
CA THR A 466 -13.60 -27.27 -47.98
C THR A 466 -14.15 -26.17 -48.89
N LEU A 467 -13.70 -26.10 -50.14
CA LEU A 467 -14.23 -25.14 -51.12
C LEU A 467 -15.54 -25.59 -51.77
N GLN A 468 -16.09 -26.76 -51.41
CA GLN A 468 -17.30 -27.35 -51.99
C GLN A 468 -17.20 -27.50 -53.51
N LEU A 469 -16.03 -27.93 -53.97
CA LEU A 469 -15.73 -28.20 -55.37
C LEU A 469 -15.89 -29.71 -55.63
N SER A 470 -17.12 -30.22 -55.69
CA SER A 470 -17.32 -31.54 -56.30
C SER A 470 -18.71 -31.74 -56.91
N ASN A 471 -18.64 -32.07 -58.20
CA ASN A 471 -19.60 -32.69 -59.13
C ASN A 471 -20.83 -31.87 -59.58
N GLN A 472 -20.63 -31.10 -60.66
CA GLN A 472 -21.40 -31.36 -61.87
C GLN A 472 -20.63 -32.34 -62.76
#